data_AF-A0A948CG91-F1
#
_entry.id   AF-A0A948CG91-F1
#
_cell.length_a   1.000
_cell.length_b   1.000
_cell.length_c   1.000
_cell.angle_alpha   90.00
_cell.angle_beta   90.00
_cell.angle_gamma   90.00
#
_symmetry.space_group_name_H-M   'P 1'
#
loop_
_entity.id
_entity.type
_entity.pdbx_description
1 polymer ?
#
loop_
_entity_poly.entity_id
_entity_poly.type
_entity_poly.pdbx_seq_one_letter_code
_entity_poly.pdbx_strand_id
1 'polypeptide(L)' 'MPPRRLRLDAELVRRGLARSRDHAAELVSAGRVKVSGAVAGKPATAVTTDVAIVVVTD' A
#
# COMPACT_ATOMS: atom_id res chain seq x y z
N MET A 1 0.69 15.32 -17.13
CA MET A 1 1.85 14.63 -16.51
C MET A 1 1.36 13.25 -16.05
N PRO A 2 2.00 12.14 -16.43
CA PRO A 2 1.55 10.82 -16.00
C PRO A 2 1.63 10.71 -14.46
N PRO A 3 0.70 9.98 -13.82
CA PRO A 3 0.68 9.85 -12.37
C PRO A 3 1.98 9.19 -11.90
N ARG A 4 2.59 9.79 -10.87
CA ARG A 4 3.84 9.28 -10.29
C ARG A 4 3.60 7.88 -9.73
N ARG A 5 4.47 6.93 -10.08
CA ARG A 5 4.47 5.58 -9.49
C ARG A 5 5.37 5.54 -8.26
N LEU A 6 4.87 4.93 -7.20
CA LEU A 6 5.59 4.68 -5.96
C LEU A 6 5.43 3.20 -5.59
N ARG A 7 6.27 2.70 -4.68
CA ARG A 7 6.06 1.39 -4.08
C ARG A 7 4.88 1.45 -3.11
N LEU A 8 4.11 0.36 -3.01
CA LEU A 8 2.97 0.25 -2.12
C LEU A 8 3.34 0.55 -0.66
N ASP A 9 4.47 0.02 -0.17
CA ASP A 9 4.99 0.30 1.18
C ASP A 9 5.20 1.81 1.44
N ALA A 10 5.81 2.52 0.48
CA ALA A 10 6.02 3.96 0.56
C ALA A 10 4.71 4.75 0.48
N GLU A 11 3.76 4.29 -0.35
CA GLU A 11 2.46 4.92 -0.50
C GLU A 11 1.58 4.75 0.75
N LEU A 12 1.64 3.60 1.42
CA LEU A 12 0.97 3.36 2.70
C LEU A 12 1.46 4.33 3.78
N VAL A 13 2.78 4.54 3.86
CA VAL A 13 3.37 5.52 4.77
C VAL A 13 2.97 6.95 4.39
N ARG A 14 3.03 7.30 3.09
CA ARG A 14 2.64 8.62 2.59
C ARG A 14 1.19 8.98 2.94
N ARG A 15 0.29 7.99 2.91
CA ARG A 15 -1.13 8.16 3.27
C ARG A 15 -1.42 8.05 4.77
N GLY A 16 -0.41 7.81 5.60
CA GLY A 16 -0.60 7.60 7.05
C GLY A 16 -1.29 6.28 7.40
N LEU A 17 -1.39 5.34 6.47
CA LEU A 17 -2.00 4.03 6.66
C LEU A 17 -1.06 3.04 7.37
N ALA A 18 0.24 3.36 7.40
CA ALA A 18 1.26 2.63 8.14
C ALA A 18 2.27 3.60 8.77
N ARG A 19 2.70 3.33 10.00
CA ARG A 19 3.70 4.13 10.73
C ARG A 19 5.12 4.07 10.16
N SER A 20 5.45 3.04 9.39
CA SER A 20 6.76 2.84 8.75
C SER A 20 6.63 1.93 7.53
N ARG A 21 7.68 1.85 6.70
CA ARG A 21 7.71 0.93 5.55
C ARG A 21 7.75 -0.53 5.99
N ASP A 22 8.38 -0.83 7.12
CA ASP A 22 8.41 -2.18 7.68
C ASP A 22 7.01 -2.59 8.18
N HIS A 23 6.32 -1.69 8.89
CA HIS A 23 4.92 -1.92 9.28
C HIS A 23 4.00 -2.09 8.05
N ALA A 24 4.24 -1.32 6.99
CA ALA A 24 3.52 -1.50 5.73
C ALA A 24 3.77 -2.89 5.11
N ALA A 25 5.01 -3.38 5.15
CA ALA A 25 5.37 -4.71 4.66
C ALA A 25 4.72 -5.83 5.49
N GLU A 26 4.62 -5.66 6.81
CA GLU A 26 3.88 -6.56 7.71
C GLU A 26 2.40 -6.64 7.33
N LEU A 27 1.74 -5.48 7.14
CA LEU A 27 0.33 -5.43 6.75
C LEU A 27 0.06 -6.11 5.41
N VAL A 28 0.94 -5.89 4.43
CA VAL A 28 0.85 -6.54 3.10
C VAL A 28 1.07 -8.04 3.22
N SER A 29 2.08 -8.48 3.97
CA SER A 29 2.36 -9.92 4.18
C SER A 29 1.25 -10.62 4.95
N ALA A 30 0.56 -9.90 5.84
CA ALA A 30 -0.62 -10.37 6.56
C ALA A 30 -1.90 -10.35 5.72
N GLY A 31 -1.86 -9.95 4.45
CA GLY A 31 -3.04 -9.88 3.57
C GLY A 31 -4.03 -8.78 3.95
N ARG A 32 -3.63 -7.80 4.76
CA ARG A 32 -4.51 -6.74 5.27
C ARG A 32 -4.61 -5.53 4.35
N VAL A 33 -3.90 -5.51 3.23
CA VAL A 33 -3.88 -4.38 2.29
C VAL A 33 -4.58 -4.75 0.99
N LYS A 34 -5.53 -3.92 0.57
CA LYS A 34 -6.19 -4.01 -0.73
C LYS A 34 -5.82 -2.83 -1.63
N VAL A 35 -5.48 -3.12 -2.89
CA VAL A 35 -5.20 -2.13 -3.94
C VAL A 35 -6.22 -2.33 -5.05
N SER A 36 -6.99 -1.30 -5.38
CA SER A 36 -8.08 -1.39 -6.36
C SER A 36 -9.05 -2.56 -6.10
N GLY A 37 -9.30 -2.88 -4.83
CA GLY A 37 -10.19 -3.98 -4.40
C GLY A 37 -9.51 -5.36 -4.28
N ALA A 38 -8.32 -5.56 -4.82
CA ALA A 38 -7.59 -6.82 -4.75
C ALA A 38 -6.57 -6.84 -3.60
N VAL A 39 -6.41 -7.99 -2.92
CA VAL A 39 -5.39 -8.14 -1.87
C VAL A 39 -3.99 -8.00 -2.47
N ALA A 40 -3.18 -7.11 -1.91
CA ALA A 40 -1.80 -6.94 -2.29
C ALA A 40 -0.92 -7.97 -1.58
N GLY A 41 -0.09 -8.69 -2.36
CA GLY A 41 0.84 -9.70 -1.81
C GLY A 41 2.31 -9.28 -1.82
N LYS A 42 2.66 -8.10 -2.38
CA LYS A 42 4.05 -7.64 -2.48
C LYS A 42 4.18 -6.17 -2.06
N PRO A 43 4.95 -5.82 -1.01
CA PRO A 43 5.11 -4.44 -0.57
C PRO A 43 5.77 -3.54 -1.62
N ALA A 44 6.58 -4.14 -2.51
CA ALA A 44 7.27 -3.47 -3.61
C ALA A 44 6.38 -3.20 -4.84
N THR A 45 5.10 -3.60 -4.83
CA THR A 45 4.18 -3.40 -5.96
C THR A 45 4.15 -1.92 -6.34
N ALA A 46 4.33 -1.63 -7.63
CA ALA A 46 4.22 -0.27 -8.16
C ALA A 46 2.75 0.17 -8.18
N VAL A 47 2.45 1.29 -7.53
CA VAL A 47 1.13 1.89 -7.44
C VAL A 47 1.18 3.34 -7.90
N THR A 48 0.10 3.83 -8.50
CA THR A 48 -0.03 5.26 -8.79
C THR A 48 -0.57 5.99 -7.58
N THR A 49 -0.30 7.29 -7.47
CA THR A 49 -0.72 8.10 -6.31
C THR A 49 -2.24 8.24 -6.18
N ASP A 50 -3.00 7.97 -7.24
CA ASP A 50 -4.46 8.05 -7.33
C ASP A 50 -5.17 6.71 -7.10
N VAL A 51 -4.46 5.58 -7.05
CA VAL A 51 -5.10 4.27 -6.87
C VAL A 51 -5.76 4.17 -5.50
N ALA A 52 -6.91 3.49 -5.43
CA ALA A 52 -7.56 3.18 -4.16
C ALA A 52 -6.72 2.17 -3.36
N ILE A 53 -6.43 2.50 -2.09
CA ILE A 53 -5.71 1.65 -1.16
C ILE A 53 -6.49 1.61 0.15
N VAL A 54 -6.76 0.41 0.65
CA VAL A 54 -7.47 0.17 1.91
C VAL A 54 -6.63 -0.74 2.79
N VAL A 55 -6.53 -0.40 4.07
CA VAL A 55 -5.97 -1.29 5.10
C VAL A 55 -7.13 -1.78 5.95
N VAL A 56 -7.24 -3.09 6.10
CA VAL A 56 -8.25 -3.73 6.96
C VAL A 56 -7.64 -3.89 8.34
N THR A 57 -8.01 -2.99 9.25
CA THR A 57 -7.85 -3.18 10.69
C THR A 57 -9.08 -3.91 11.20
N ASP A 58 -8.88 -4.86 12.11
CA ASP A 58 -10.00 -5.40 12.89
C ASP A 58 -10.62 -4.27 13.75
#